data_AF-A0A2V7MH08-F1
#
_entry.id   AF-A0A2V7MH08-F1
#
_cell.length_a   1.000
_cell.length_b   1.000
_cell.length_c   1.000
_cell.angle_alpha   90.00
_cell.angle_beta   90.00
_cell.angle_gamma   90.00
#
_symmetry.space_group_name_H-M   'P 1'
#
loop_
_entity.id
_entity.type
_entity.pdbx_description
1 polymer ?
#
loop_
_entity_poly.entity_id
_entity_poly.type
_entity_poly.pdbx_seq_one_letter_code
_entity_poly.pdbx_strand_id
1 'polypeptide(L)'
;MEARAIQRGVRQSARKMRLVIDLIRGCAVPEADAILRFSKKRAARQIHKVLKSAVANAQQTAQRENTPFDADTLRVSYAVVNEGQTLKRFTAAAMGRGTPILKRTSHVEIRVAGVEAPVAPATAAKPAAVKAEAKAEKKPRAKAKKKAPAKKKKSTKKASK
;
A
#
# COMPACT_ATOMS: atom_id res chain seq x y z
N MET A 1 19.91 -8.41 -18.91
CA MET A 1 19.81 -6.93 -18.92
C MET A 1 19.24 -6.45 -17.57
N GLU A 2 19.92 -5.52 -16.88
CA GLU A 2 19.43 -4.91 -15.64
C GLU A 2 19.45 -3.38 -15.76
N ALA A 3 18.35 -2.71 -15.43
CA ALA A 3 18.25 -1.26 -15.42
C ALA A 3 17.84 -0.74 -14.03
N ARG A 4 18.44 0.37 -13.62
CA ARG A 4 18.24 0.99 -12.31
C ARG A 4 17.60 2.36 -12.43
N ALA A 5 16.70 2.68 -11.51
CA ALA A 5 16.20 4.03 -11.28
C ALA A 5 16.23 4.39 -9.80
N ILE A 6 16.59 5.64 -9.50
CA ILE A 6 16.65 6.16 -8.13
C ILE A 6 15.93 7.51 -8.09
N GLN A 7 15.04 7.67 -7.12
CA GLN A 7 14.50 8.99 -6.77
C GLN A 7 14.98 9.39 -5.39
N ARG A 8 15.70 10.51 -5.31
CA ARG A 8 16.29 11.02 -4.07
C ARG A 8 15.45 12.16 -3.47
N GLY A 9 15.43 12.25 -2.14
CA GLY A 9 14.84 13.39 -1.42
C GLY A 9 13.31 13.40 -1.41
N VAL A 10 12.66 12.23 -1.52
CA VAL A 10 11.20 12.13 -1.48
C VAL A 10 10.71 12.57 -0.10
N ARG A 11 9.83 13.57 -0.04
CA ARG A 11 9.22 14.07 1.21
C ARG A 11 8.14 13.13 1.78
N GLN A 12 8.54 11.89 2.05
CA GLN A 12 7.78 10.89 2.78
C GLN A 12 8.71 10.02 3.63
N SER A 13 8.19 9.50 4.74
CA SER A 13 8.92 8.58 5.62
C SER A 13 9.15 7.21 4.94
N ALA A 14 10.35 6.64 5.08
CA ALA A 14 10.69 5.34 4.53
C ALA A 14 9.70 4.23 4.93
N ARG A 15 9.25 4.19 6.19
CA ARG A 15 8.26 3.21 6.67
C ARG A 15 6.98 3.16 5.83
N LYS A 16 6.42 4.32 5.45
CA LYS A 16 5.18 4.39 4.64
C LYS A 16 5.40 3.94 3.20
N MET A 17 6.61 4.17 2.66
CA MET A 17 6.98 3.77 1.31
C MET A 17 7.27 2.26 1.23
N ARG A 18 7.91 1.68 2.26
CA ARG A 18 8.22 0.25 2.35
C ARG A 18 6.97 -0.62 2.23
N LEU A 19 5.88 -0.24 2.89
CA LEU A 19 4.58 -0.93 2.79
C LEU A 19 4.07 -1.12 1.36
N VAL A 20 4.43 -0.21 0.43
CA VAL A 20 4.03 -0.32 -0.98
C VAL A 20 5.10 -1.05 -1.79
N ILE A 21 6.38 -0.81 -1.49
CA ILE A 21 7.52 -1.49 -2.15
C ILE A 21 7.49 -3.00 -1.92
N ASP A 22 7.11 -3.43 -0.72
CA ASP A 22 7.03 -4.85 -0.40
C ASP A 22 5.94 -5.58 -1.22
N LEU A 23 4.92 -4.85 -1.72
CA LEU A 23 3.88 -5.43 -2.59
C LEU A 23 4.35 -5.67 -4.02
N ILE A 24 5.30 -4.87 -4.52
CA ILE A 24 5.77 -4.94 -5.92
C ILE A 24 7.07 -5.72 -6.07
N ARG A 25 7.70 -6.13 -4.96
CA ARG A 25 8.97 -6.86 -5.00
C ARG A 25 8.73 -8.24 -5.62
N GLY A 26 9.42 -8.53 -6.71
CA GLY A 26 9.25 -9.78 -7.44
C GLY A 26 7.96 -9.86 -8.27
N CYS A 27 7.19 -8.79 -8.44
CA CYS A 27 6.10 -8.76 -9.42
C CYS A 27 6.65 -8.49 -10.83
N ALA A 28 5.91 -8.93 -11.84
CA ALA A 28 6.12 -8.49 -13.22
C ALA A 28 5.85 -6.98 -13.33
N VAL A 29 6.52 -6.28 -14.24
CA VAL A 29 6.32 -4.84 -14.47
C VAL A 29 4.85 -4.46 -14.74
N PRO A 30 4.08 -5.14 -15.61
CA PRO A 30 2.68 -4.79 -15.84
C PRO A 30 1.79 -4.96 -14.60
N GLU A 31 2.03 -6.02 -13.81
CA GLU A 31 1.32 -6.25 -12.56
C GLU A 31 1.65 -5.16 -11.52
N ALA A 32 2.93 -4.82 -11.38
CA ALA A 32 3.38 -3.75 -10.49
C ALA A 32 2.78 -2.39 -10.90
N ASP A 33 2.69 -2.09 -12.21
CA ASP A 33 2.05 -0.86 -12.71
C ASP A 33 0.56 -0.80 -12.31
N ALA A 34 -0.17 -1.91 -12.43
CA ALA A 34 -1.56 -2.00 -12.03
C ALA A 34 -1.74 -1.80 -10.51
N ILE A 35 -0.95 -2.50 -9.68
CA ILE A 35 -0.99 -2.35 -8.22
C ILE A 35 -0.73 -0.90 -7.81
N LEU A 36 0.26 -0.25 -8.42
CA LEU A 36 0.64 1.12 -8.08
C LEU A 36 -0.40 2.16 -8.55
N ARG A 37 -1.03 1.96 -9.70
CA ARG A 37 -2.07 2.87 -10.23
C ARG A 37 -3.32 2.87 -9.34
N PHE A 38 -3.75 1.71 -8.86
CA PHE A 38 -5.00 1.58 -8.09
C PHE A 38 -4.80 1.61 -6.57
N SER A 39 -3.56 1.72 -6.10
CA SER A 39 -3.28 1.84 -4.67
C SER A 39 -3.75 3.19 -4.10
N LYS A 40 -4.50 3.14 -3.00
CA LYS A 40 -4.98 4.33 -2.28
C LYS A 40 -3.86 5.06 -1.52
N LYS A 41 -2.67 4.47 -1.38
CA LYS A 41 -1.56 5.04 -0.60
C LYS A 41 -0.88 6.16 -1.40
N ARG A 42 -0.64 7.32 -0.77
CA ARG A 42 0.11 8.43 -1.38
C ARG A 42 1.53 8.03 -1.85
N ALA A 43 2.14 7.04 -1.20
CA ALA A 43 3.45 6.50 -1.58
C ALA A 43 3.47 5.93 -2.99
N ALA A 44 2.36 5.31 -3.42
CA ALA A 44 2.27 4.66 -4.72
C ALA A 44 2.51 5.63 -5.88
N ARG A 45 2.03 6.87 -5.78
CA ARG A 45 2.26 7.91 -6.80
C ARG A 45 3.73 8.23 -7.04
N GLN A 46 4.57 8.18 -5.99
CA GLN A 46 6.00 8.44 -6.12
C GLN A 46 6.71 7.21 -6.69
N ILE A 47 6.43 6.03 -6.13
CA ILE A 47 7.00 4.75 -6.57
C ILE A 47 6.66 4.48 -8.05
N HIS A 48 5.45 4.80 -8.48
CA HIS A 48 5.00 4.68 -9.87
C HIS A 48 5.86 5.47 -10.85
N LYS A 49 6.27 6.69 -10.48
CA LYS A 49 7.19 7.50 -11.30
C LYS A 49 8.56 6.84 -11.42
N VAL A 50 9.07 6.27 -10.32
CA VAL A 50 10.35 5.57 -10.32
C VAL A 50 10.29 4.31 -11.18
N LEU A 51 9.21 3.53 -11.08
CA LEU A 51 9.02 2.32 -11.90
C LEU A 51 8.99 2.68 -13.39
N LYS A 52 8.22 3.69 -13.79
CA LYS A 52 8.19 4.18 -15.17
C LYS A 52 9.56 4.63 -15.66
N SER A 53 10.32 5.33 -14.81
CA SER A 53 11.69 5.72 -15.13
C SER A 53 12.62 4.52 -15.28
N ALA A 54 12.45 3.46 -14.48
CA ALA A 54 13.26 2.24 -14.59
C ALA A 54 13.01 1.52 -15.93
N VAL A 55 11.74 1.41 -16.34
CA VAL A 55 11.35 0.84 -17.64
C VAL A 55 11.89 1.68 -18.80
N ALA A 56 11.79 3.01 -18.71
CA ALA A 56 12.34 3.90 -19.73
C ALA A 56 13.88 3.78 -19.84
N ASN A 57 14.58 3.62 -18.72
CA ASN A 57 16.03 3.38 -18.72
C ASN A 57 16.36 2.02 -19.37
N ALA A 58 15.58 0.99 -19.08
CA ALA A 58 15.74 -0.32 -19.73
C ALA A 58 15.53 -0.21 -21.25
N GLN A 59 14.49 0.50 -21.68
CA GLN A 59 14.22 0.76 -23.10
C GLN A 59 15.39 1.49 -23.77
N GLN A 60 15.93 2.52 -23.12
CA GLN A 60 17.05 3.29 -23.66
C GLN A 60 18.31 2.44 -23.79
N THR A 61 18.62 1.57 -22.82
CA THR A 61 19.77 0.67 -22.92
C THR A 61 19.58 -0.35 -24.06
N ALA A 62 18.36 -0.86 -24.26
CA ALA A 62 18.08 -1.85 -25.31
C ALA A 62 18.21 -1.23 -26.70
N GLN A 63 17.72 0.01 -26.85
CA GLN A 63 17.92 0.80 -28.06
C GLN A 63 19.41 1.02 -28.38
N ARG A 64 20.23 1.29 -27.36
CA ARG A 64 21.70 1.45 -27.56
C ARG A 64 22.38 0.17 -27.99
N GLU A 65 21.91 -0.97 -27.48
CA GLU A 65 22.46 -2.30 -27.78
C GLU A 65 21.83 -2.94 -29.04
N ASN A 66 20.90 -2.24 -29.71
CA ASN A 66 20.10 -2.75 -30.83
C ASN A 66 19.43 -4.10 -30.55
N THR A 67 19.03 -4.33 -29.31
CA THR A 67 18.34 -5.55 -28.88
C THR A 67 16.82 -5.34 -28.90
N PRO A 68 16.04 -6.40 -29.22
CA PRO A 68 14.58 -6.31 -29.13
C PRO A 68 14.17 -6.06 -27.67
N PHE A 69 13.34 -5.04 -27.47
CA PHE A 69 12.85 -4.63 -26.15
C PHE A 69 11.38 -4.97 -25.98
N ASP A 70 11.07 -5.77 -24.96
CA ASP A 70 9.70 -6.00 -24.51
C ASP A 70 9.57 -5.63 -23.03
N ALA A 71 8.60 -4.76 -22.72
CA ALA A 71 8.35 -4.31 -21.36
C ALA A 71 7.65 -5.37 -20.51
N ASP A 72 6.93 -6.31 -21.13
CA ASP A 72 6.14 -7.32 -20.42
C ASP A 72 6.99 -8.46 -19.87
N THR A 73 8.18 -8.69 -20.45
CA THR A 73 9.16 -9.67 -19.97
C THR A 73 9.98 -9.18 -18.77
N LEU A 74 9.88 -7.89 -18.42
CA LEU A 74 10.62 -7.31 -17.32
C LEU A 74 9.98 -7.63 -15.96
N ARG A 75 10.84 -7.92 -14.98
CA ARG A 75 10.45 -8.14 -13.59
C ARG A 75 11.19 -7.20 -12.66
N VAL A 76 10.54 -6.81 -11.56
CA VAL A 76 11.19 -6.05 -10.48
C VAL A 76 12.09 -6.99 -9.68
N SER A 77 13.39 -6.97 -9.96
CA SER A 77 14.39 -7.82 -9.29
C SER A 77 14.71 -7.31 -7.88
N TYR A 78 14.88 -5.99 -7.75
CA TYR A 78 15.28 -5.35 -6.49
C TYR A 78 14.51 -4.05 -6.28
N ALA A 79 13.94 -3.89 -5.09
CA ALA A 79 13.24 -2.67 -4.71
C ALA A 79 13.46 -2.38 -3.23
N VAL A 80 14.07 -1.22 -2.94
CA VAL A 80 14.40 -0.80 -1.57
C VAL A 80 14.07 0.67 -1.35
N VAL A 81 13.82 1.00 -0.08
CA VAL A 81 13.66 2.39 0.37
C VAL A 81 14.59 2.67 1.54
N ASN A 82 15.50 3.59 1.30
CA ASN A 82 16.48 4.06 2.27
C ASN A 82 15.97 5.35 2.93
N GLU A 83 16.38 5.56 4.18
CA GLU A 83 16.13 6.82 4.85
C GLU A 83 17.02 7.92 4.24
N GLY A 84 16.46 9.12 4.12
CA GLY A 84 17.18 10.30 3.64
C GLY A 84 17.39 11.32 4.75
N GLN A 85 17.86 12.51 4.35
CA GLN A 85 18.06 13.61 5.29
C GLN A 85 16.78 13.94 6.05
N THR A 86 16.90 14.02 7.38
CA THR A 86 15.77 14.35 8.24
C THR A 86 15.86 15.81 8.67
N LEU A 87 14.82 16.59 8.36
CA LEU A 87 14.75 17.99 8.77
C LEU A 87 14.20 18.07 10.20
N LYS A 88 14.97 18.68 11.10
CA LYS A 88 14.57 18.93 12.49
C LYS A 88 13.76 20.24 12.56
N ARG A 89 12.58 20.19 13.16
CA ARG A 89 11.70 21.35 13.46
C ARG A 89 11.24 21.24 14.91
N PHE A 90 10.68 22.31 15.46
CA PHE A 90 10.13 22.31 16.81
C PHE A 90 8.66 22.71 16.79
N THR A 91 7.91 22.24 17.78
CA THR A 91 6.55 22.70 18.05
C THR A 91 6.41 22.97 19.53
N ALA A 92 5.78 24.10 19.85
CA ALA A 92 5.49 24.49 21.22
C ALA A 92 4.57 23.45 21.88
N ALA A 93 4.89 23.10 23.13
CA ALA A 93 4.15 22.18 23.97
C ALA A 93 3.85 22.83 25.33
N ALA A 94 3.02 22.16 26.13
CA ALA A 94 2.62 22.67 27.45
C ALA A 94 3.83 22.96 28.36
N MET A 95 3.65 23.89 29.31
CA MET A 95 4.67 24.30 30.28
C MET A 95 5.95 24.88 29.65
N GLY A 96 5.83 25.63 28.55
CA GLY A 96 6.98 26.27 27.88
C GLY A 96 7.95 25.30 27.21
N ARG A 97 7.55 24.03 27.01
CA ARG A 97 8.42 22.99 26.42
C ARG A 97 8.43 23.07 24.90
N GLY A 98 9.56 22.71 24.29
CA GLY A 98 9.69 22.53 22.84
C GLY A 98 9.86 21.07 22.48
N THR A 99 8.92 20.48 21.73
CA THR A 99 9.05 19.09 21.24
C THR A 99 9.60 19.06 19.81
N PRO A 100 10.56 18.17 19.49
CA PRO A 100 11.11 18.09 18.15
C PRO A 100 10.16 17.34 17.20
N ILE A 101 9.93 17.90 16.02
CA ILE A 101 9.28 17.26 14.87
C ILE A 101 10.33 16.92 13.82
N LEU A 102 10.38 15.64 13.43
CA LEU A 102 11.29 15.14 12.41
C LEU A 102 10.56 15.01 11.07
N LYS A 103 10.83 15.91 10.12
CA LYS A 103 10.33 15.77 8.74
C LYS A 103 11.32 14.91 7.94
N ARG A 104 11.07 13.61 7.97
CA ARG A 104 11.87 12.58 7.31
C ARG A 104 11.71 12.62 5.78
N THR A 105 12.80 12.39 5.08
CA THR A 105 12.79 12.11 3.64
C THR A 105 13.23 10.67 3.38
N SER A 106 13.07 10.21 2.15
CA SER A 106 13.50 8.87 1.73
C SER A 106 14.08 8.88 0.32
N HIS A 107 14.87 7.85 0.04
CA HIS A 107 15.40 7.53 -1.27
C HIS A 107 14.81 6.20 -1.73
N VAL A 108 14.22 6.17 -2.92
CA VAL A 108 13.62 4.97 -3.51
C VAL A 108 14.54 4.48 -4.60
N GLU A 109 14.89 3.20 -4.57
CA GLU A 109 15.65 2.54 -5.62
C GLU A 109 14.88 1.33 -6.12
N ILE A 110 14.71 1.25 -7.44
CA ILE A 110 14.07 0.14 -8.14
C ILE A 110 15.03 -0.32 -9.23
N ARG A 111 15.22 -1.64 -9.32
CA ARG A 111 15.91 -2.30 -10.41
C ARG A 111 14.96 -3.27 -11.11
N VAL A 112 15.00 -3.24 -12.43
CA VAL A 112 14.26 -4.14 -13.29
C VAL A 112 15.26 -5.01 -14.04
N ALA A 113 14.97 -6.30 -14.13
CA ALA A 113 15.77 -7.25 -14.88
C ALA A 113 14.87 -7.99 -15.87
N GLY A 114 15.42 -8.24 -17.06
CA GLY A 114 14.80 -9.17 -18.02
C GLY A 114 14.97 -10.59 -17.52
N VAL A 115 13.87 -11.34 -17.47
CA VAL A 115 13.86 -12.75 -17.07
C VAL A 115 13.74 -13.59 -18.34
N GLU A 116 14.79 -14.35 -18.68
CA GLU A 116 14.56 -15.63 -19.36
C GLU A 116 14.07 -16.60 -18.30
N ALA A 117 12.96 -17.28 -18.58
CA ALA A 117 12.09 -17.99 -17.64
C ALA A 117 12.81 -18.75 -16.50
N PRO A 118 12.15 -18.86 -15.35
CA PRO A 118 11.55 -20.17 -15.10
C PRO A 118 10.04 -20.10 -14.83
N VAL A 119 9.38 -21.03 -15.50
CA VAL A 119 8.01 -21.56 -15.43
C VAL A 119 7.31 -21.39 -14.07
N ALA A 120 6.11 -20.77 -14.09
CA ALA A 120 4.87 -21.01 -13.32
C ALA A 120 4.91 -21.19 -11.77
N PRO A 121 3.84 -20.79 -11.02
CA PRO A 121 2.47 -21.27 -11.26
C PRO A 121 1.44 -20.14 -11.42
N ALA A 122 0.73 -20.21 -12.55
CA ALA A 122 -0.63 -19.73 -12.65
C ALA A 122 -1.56 -20.81 -12.08
N THR A 123 -2.04 -20.62 -10.85
CA THR A 123 -3.34 -21.15 -10.37
C THR A 123 -3.70 -20.48 -9.04
N ALA A 124 -4.42 -19.36 -9.12
CA ALA A 124 -5.41 -18.95 -8.13
C ALA A 124 -6.35 -17.96 -8.82
N ALA A 125 -7.26 -18.54 -9.58
CA ALA A 125 -8.30 -17.85 -10.32
C ALA A 125 -9.19 -17.00 -9.41
N LYS A 126 -9.57 -15.82 -9.92
CA LYS A 126 -10.86 -15.20 -9.62
C LYS A 126 -11.98 -16.21 -9.91
N PRO A 127 -13.10 -16.14 -9.17
CA PRO A 127 -14.37 -16.33 -9.86
C PRO A 127 -15.32 -15.16 -9.59
N ALA A 128 -15.75 -14.54 -10.69
CA ALA A 128 -16.99 -13.79 -10.76
C ALA A 128 -18.13 -14.76 -11.13
N ALA A 129 -19.33 -14.44 -10.63
CA ALA A 129 -20.68 -14.96 -10.89
C ALA A 129 -20.90 -15.74 -12.23
N VAL A 130 -21.84 -16.71 -12.31
CA VAL A 130 -23.31 -16.48 -12.42
C VAL A 130 -24.15 -17.79 -12.28
N LYS A 131 -25.14 -17.72 -11.38
CA LYS A 131 -26.54 -18.28 -11.32
C LYS A 131 -26.90 -19.78 -11.44
N ALA A 132 -27.59 -20.26 -10.41
CA ALA A 132 -28.93 -20.88 -10.51
C ALA A 132 -29.75 -20.60 -9.22
N GLU A 133 -30.92 -19.96 -9.37
CA GLU A 133 -32.05 -19.95 -8.42
C GLU A 133 -32.77 -21.31 -8.57
N ALA A 134 -33.35 -21.99 -7.56
CA ALA A 134 -34.44 -21.54 -6.71
C ALA A 134 -34.81 -22.52 -5.55
N LYS A 135 -35.24 -21.89 -4.44
CA LYS A 135 -36.35 -22.21 -3.50
C LYS A 135 -36.25 -23.25 -2.35
N ALA A 136 -36.73 -22.74 -1.20
CA ALA A 136 -37.21 -23.34 0.06
C ALA A 136 -36.12 -23.72 1.09
N GLU A 137 -36.06 -23.21 2.33
CA GLU A 137 -37.06 -22.66 3.24
C GLU A 137 -36.51 -21.49 4.10
N LYS A 138 -37.35 -20.46 4.33
CA LYS A 138 -37.19 -19.49 5.43
C LYS A 138 -38.13 -19.91 6.56
N LYS A 139 -37.61 -20.14 7.77
CA LYS A 139 -38.39 -20.10 9.01
C LYS A 139 -38.18 -18.75 9.70
N PRO A 140 -39.23 -17.97 10.03
CA PRO A 140 -39.11 -16.62 10.53
C PRO A 140 -38.83 -16.59 12.03
N ARG A 141 -37.95 -15.68 12.47
CA ARG A 141 -37.86 -15.28 13.88
C ARG A 141 -39.15 -14.55 14.25
N ALA A 142 -39.95 -15.22 15.09
CA ALA A 142 -41.19 -14.70 15.64
C ALA A 142 -40.95 -13.50 16.58
N LYS A 143 -42.00 -12.68 16.65
CA LYS A 143 -42.10 -11.36 17.25
C LYS A 143 -41.99 -11.35 18.78
N ALA A 144 -41.34 -10.31 19.28
CA ALA A 144 -41.71 -9.43 20.40
C ALA A 144 -42.59 -9.95 21.56
N LYS A 145 -42.07 -9.81 22.79
CA LYS A 145 -42.84 -9.30 23.93
C LYS A 145 -42.13 -8.09 24.53
N LYS A 146 -42.68 -6.91 24.28
CA LYS A 146 -42.57 -5.72 25.15
C LYS A 146 -43.42 -5.99 26.39
N LYS A 147 -42.92 -5.66 27.58
CA LYS A 147 -43.75 -5.22 28.71
C LYS A 147 -43.14 -3.92 29.27
N ALA A 148 -44.05 -2.97 29.51
CA ALA A 148 -43.86 -1.52 29.58
C ALA A 148 -43.21 -1.01 30.91
N PRO A 149 -42.83 0.29 30.97
CA PRO A 149 -42.18 0.92 32.12
C PRO A 149 -43.18 1.63 33.06
N ALA A 150 -42.89 1.73 34.36
CA ALA A 150 -43.45 2.80 35.23
C ALA A 150 -42.82 2.88 36.64
N LYS A 151 -42.48 4.14 36.99
CA LYS A 151 -42.50 4.81 38.31
C LYS A 151 -41.30 4.74 39.27
N LYS A 152 -40.57 5.87 39.24
CA LYS A 152 -39.89 6.58 40.36
C LYS A 152 -40.58 6.41 41.73
N LYS A 153 -39.78 6.20 42.78
CA LYS A 153 -39.88 6.94 44.06
C LYS A 153 -38.48 7.21 44.64
N LYS A 154 -38.29 8.49 45.02
CA LYS A 154 -37.17 9.09 45.76
C LYS A 154 -37.13 8.58 47.22
N SER A 155 -35.93 8.49 47.80
CA SER A 155 -35.60 8.98 49.17
C SER A 155 -34.09 8.75 49.42
N THR A 156 -33.23 9.75 49.26
CA THR A 156 -32.66 10.60 50.34
C THR A 156 -31.74 9.89 51.34
N LYS A 157 -30.45 10.22 51.22
CA LYS A 157 -29.53 10.68 52.28
C LYS A 157 -29.43 9.81 53.55
N LYS A 158 -28.26 9.19 53.76
CA LYS A 158 -27.69 9.07 55.12
C LYS A 158 -26.16 9.11 55.08
N ALA A 159 -25.63 10.23 55.56
CA ALA A 159 -24.28 10.37 56.08
C ALA A 159 -24.26 9.92 57.56
N SER A 160 -23.03 9.72 58.05
CA SER A 160 -22.53 9.51 59.42
C SER A 160 -22.62 8.10 60.04
N LYS A 161 -21.44 7.51 60.30
CA LYS A 161 -20.78 7.56 61.60
C LYS A 161 -19.26 7.61 61.41
#